data_AF-A0A959YZU2-F1
#
_entry.id   AF-A0A959YZU2-F1
#
_cell.length_a   1.000
_cell.length_b   1.000
_cell.length_c   1.000
_cell.angle_alpha   90.00
_cell.angle_beta   90.00
_cell.angle_gamma   90.00
#
_symmetry.space_group_name_H-M   'P 1'
#
loop_
_entity.id
_entity.type
_entity.pdbx_description
1 polymer ?
#
loop_
_entity_poly.entity_id
_entity_poly.type
_entity_poly.pdbx_seq_one_letter_code
_entity_poly.pdbx_strand_id
1 'polypeptide(L)' 'SERDAEGAVPNHLRQEDIAQLIGSTRQTVTATLRQLEREGLVCYSRQRIRLG' A
#
# COMPACT_ATOMS: atom_id res chain seq x y z
N SER A 1 -12.71 14.91 -12.77
CA SER A 1 -13.04 13.78 -11.87
C SER A 1 -12.06 13.82 -10.72
N GLU A 2 -12.44 13.49 -9.48
CA GLU A 2 -11.57 13.38 -8.26
C GLU A 2 -10.38 12.39 -8.41
N ARG A 3 -10.07 11.96 -9.63
CA ARG A 3 -9.31 10.78 -10.02
C ARG A 3 -7.79 10.95 -9.95
N ASP A 4 -7.31 12.13 -9.61
CA ASP A 4 -5.91 12.42 -9.29
C ASP A 4 -5.83 13.17 -7.96
N ALA A 5 -6.39 12.57 -6.90
CA ALA A 5 -6.15 13.04 -5.54
C ALA A 5 -4.63 13.16 -5.35
N GLU A 6 -4.16 14.38 -5.14
CA GLU A 6 -2.77 14.76 -4.95
C GLU A 6 -2.08 13.76 -4.00
N GLY A 7 -1.04 13.07 -4.47
CA GLY A 7 -0.28 12.08 -3.68
C GLY A 7 -0.68 10.60 -3.86
N ALA A 8 -1.63 10.24 -4.73
CA ALA A 8 -1.92 8.84 -5.05
C ALA A 8 -1.01 8.28 -6.17
N VAL A 9 -0.14 7.33 -5.84
CA VAL A 9 0.78 6.67 -6.79
C VAL A 9 0.18 5.37 -7.35
N PRO A 10 0.47 5.01 -8.62
CA PRO A 10 0.12 3.70 -9.17
C PRO A 10 0.72 2.56 -8.35
N ASN A 11 -0.05 1.51 -8.11
CA ASN A 11 0.43 0.31 -7.45
C ASN A 11 0.69 -0.80 -8.47
N HIS A 12 1.96 -0.99 -8.82
CA HIS A 12 2.39 -2.07 -9.70
C HIS A 12 2.98 -3.25 -8.94
N LEU A 13 3.16 -3.12 -7.62
CA LEU A 13 3.79 -4.14 -6.79
C LEU A 13 2.74 -5.05 -6.16
N ARG A 14 2.99 -6.35 -6.21
CA ARG A 14 2.32 -7.32 -5.35
C ARG A 14 2.92 -7.19 -3.95
N GLN A 15 2.17 -7.62 -2.92
CA GLN A 15 2.69 -7.66 -1.55
C GLN A 15 3.93 -8.55 -1.40
N GLU A 16 4.07 -9.56 -2.28
CA GLU A 16 5.27 -10.38 -2.39
C GLU A 16 6.48 -9.56 -2.85
N ASP A 17 6.31 -8.70 -3.86
CA ASP A 17 7.38 -7.85 -4.39
C ASP A 17 7.82 -6.83 -3.33
N ILE A 18 6.86 -6.23 -2.62
CA ILE A 18 7.15 -5.33 -1.49
C ILE A 18 7.93 -6.06 -0.41
N ALA A 19 7.53 -7.30 -0.07
CA ALA A 19 8.20 -8.10 0.95
C ALA A 19 9.66 -8.38 0.57
N GLN A 20 9.93 -8.75 -0.68
CA GLN A 20 11.29 -8.97 -1.18
C GLN A 20 12.13 -7.68 -1.14
N LEU A 21 11.56 -6.54 -1.53
CA LEU A 21 12.26 -5.25 -1.55
C LEU A 21 12.70 -4.78 -0.16
N ILE A 22 11.88 -5.02 0.87
CA ILE A 22 12.15 -4.57 2.24
C ILE A 22 12.76 -5.65 3.14
N GLY A 23 13.07 -6.84 2.59
CA GLY A 23 13.62 -7.95 3.35
C GLY A 23 12.66 -8.51 4.41
N SER A 24 11.37 -8.61 4.07
CA SER A 24 10.31 -9.10 4.96
C SER A 24 9.53 -10.26 4.35
N THR A 25 8.48 -10.71 5.04
CA THR A 25 7.56 -11.73 4.52
C THR A 25 6.28 -11.07 3.99
N ARG A 26 5.62 -11.73 3.04
CA ARG A 26 4.31 -11.28 2.53
C ARG A 26 3.28 -11.13 3.65
N GLN A 27 3.31 -12.02 4.64
CA GLN A 27 2.43 -11.99 5.81
C GLN A 27 2.65 -10.73 6.64
N THR A 28 3.92 -10.39 6.91
CA THR A 28 4.28 -9.16 7.62
C THR A 28 3.82 -7.93 6.85
N VAL A 29 4.10 -7.84 5.54
CA VAL A 29 3.64 -6.73 4.69
C VAL A 29 2.11 -6.59 4.73
N THR A 30 1.38 -7.70 4.66
CA THR A 30 -0.09 -7.70 4.71
C THR A 30 -0.60 -7.16 6.05
N ALA A 31 -0.02 -7.62 7.16
CA ALA A 31 -0.40 -7.18 8.50
C ALA A 31 -0.12 -5.68 8.69
N THR A 32 1.07 -5.22 8.29
CA THR A 32 1.46 -3.81 8.38
C THR A 32 0.56 -2.92 7.53
N LEU A 33 0.28 -3.27 6.28
CA LEU A 33 -0.62 -2.49 5.41
C LEU A 33 -2.02 -2.36 6.03
N ARG A 34 -2.58 -3.46 6.54
CA ARG A 34 -3.90 -3.43 7.21
C ARG A 34 -3.90 -2.57 8.46
N GLN A 35 -2.80 -2.57 9.22
CA GLN A 35 -2.67 -1.71 10.38
C GLN A 35 -2.65 -0.23 9.97
N LEU A 36 -1.84 0.13 8.98
CA LEU A 36 -1.77 1.49 8.45
C LEU A 36 -3.10 1.96 7.86
N GLU A 37 -3.84 1.08 7.18
CA GLU A 37 -5.19 1.37 6.70
C GLU A 37 -6.18 1.63 7.83
N ARG A 38 -6.14 0.82 8.89
CA ARG A 38 -6.97 1.03 10.09
C ARG A 38 -6.66 2.32 10.82
N GLU A 39 -5.39 2.73 10.82
CA GLU A 39 -4.93 4.00 11.40
C GLU A 39 -5.22 5.20 10.48
N GLY A 40 -5.73 4.96 9.27
CA GLY A 40 -6.02 6.01 8.30
C GLY A 40 -4.78 6.63 7.65
N LEU A 41 -3.61 6.02 7.81
CA LEU A 41 -2.32 6.54 7.31
C LEU A 41 -2.07 6.20 5.84
N VAL A 42 -2.71 5.14 5.35
CA VAL A 42 -2.60 4.67 3.96
C VAL A 42 -3.96 4.22 3.48
N CYS A 43 -4.28 4.48 2.21
CA CYS A 43 -5.29 3.74 1.46
C CYS A 43 -4.59 2.87 0.43
N TYR A 44 -4.63 1.56 0.61
CA TYR A 44 -3.97 0.60 -0.27
C TYR A 44 -4.99 -0.10 -1.17
N SER A 45 -4.70 -0.18 -2.46
CA SER A 45 -5.46 -1.00 -3.39
C SER A 45 -4.52 -1.67 -4.39
N ARG A 46 -5.02 -2.66 -5.14
CA ARG A 46 -4.26 -3.31 -6.21
C ARG A 46 -3.84 -2.37 -7.34
N GLN A 47 -4.47 -1.20 -7.46
CA GLN A 47 -4.25 -0.28 -8.57
C GLN A 47 -3.53 1.00 -8.12
N ARG A 48 -3.70 1.43 -6.88
CA ARG A 48 -3.13 2.69 -6.34
C ARG A 48 -2.84 2.60 -4.84
N ILE A 49 -1.86 3.38 -4.40
CA ILE A 49 -1.56 3.67 -2.99
C ILE A 49 -1.67 5.17 -2.78
N ARG A 50 -2.34 5.60 -1.71
CA ARG A 50 -2.44 7.01 -1.31
C ARG A 50 -2.10 7.14 0.17
N LEU A 51 -1.40 8.21 0.55
CA LEU A 51 -1.20 8.56 1.95
C LEU A 51 -2.47 9.18 2.55
N GLY A 52 -2.72 8.87 3.82
CA GLY A 52 -3.85 9.33 4.64
C GLY A 52 -4.10 10.82 4.56
#